data_AF-A0A350IAF2-F1
#
_entry.id   AF-A0A350IAF2-F1
#
_cell.length_a   1.000
_cell.length_b   1.000
_cell.length_c   1.000
_cell.angle_alpha   90.00
_cell.angle_beta   90.00
_cell.angle_gamma   90.00
#
_symmetry.space_group_name_H-M   'P 1'
#
loop_
_entity.id
_entity.type
_entity.pdbx_description
1 polymer ?
#
loop_
_entity_poly.entity_id
_entity_poly.type
_entity_poly.pdbx_seq_one_letter_code
_entity_poly.pdbx_strand_id
1 'polypeptide(L)'
;MGKIKYFAAYILPLLALFSFSTTGIYAYFGIIFLYVIVPISEQIFPPNRYNFVETEKELARDDFFYDLVLYIMVPLHLFVMYRFLVSISDPTLAVADIIARIFMMGTILGVVGINVGHELGHKTNNPLKQFLAQVLLTSSIQNHFVPYHNGGHHKDIGTPEDLTSAEKDDNFYFFAVKSQIGGYFKT
;
A
#
# COMPACT_ATOMS: atom_id res chain seq x y z
N MET A 1 -3.40 17.54 -15.92
CA MET A 1 -3.05 17.62 -14.48
C MET A 1 -1.57 17.31 -14.33
N GLY A 2 -0.77 18.27 -13.85
CA GLY A 2 0.67 18.07 -13.63
C GLY A 2 0.98 17.13 -12.46
N LYS A 3 2.27 17.09 -12.05
CA LYS A 3 2.81 16.22 -10.99
C LYS A 3 2.11 16.37 -9.62
N ILE A 4 1.38 17.47 -9.40
CA ILE A 4 0.62 17.72 -8.15
C ILE A 4 -0.41 16.61 -7.86
N LYS A 5 -0.94 15.92 -8.88
CA LYS A 5 -1.90 14.83 -8.68
C LYS A 5 -1.37 13.69 -7.80
N TYR A 6 -0.05 13.50 -7.70
CA TYR A 6 0.54 12.46 -6.86
C TYR A 6 0.41 12.75 -5.36
N PHE A 7 0.14 14.01 -4.98
CA PHE A 7 -0.27 14.32 -3.60
C PHE A 7 -1.65 13.72 -3.24
N ALA A 8 -2.44 13.25 -4.21
CA ALA A 8 -3.67 12.52 -3.91
C ALA A 8 -3.40 11.24 -3.10
N ALA A 9 -2.18 10.67 -3.16
CA ALA A 9 -1.79 9.55 -2.33
C ALA A 9 -1.95 9.82 -0.82
N TYR A 10 -1.87 11.09 -0.39
CA TYR A 10 -2.04 11.49 1.02
C TYR A 10 -3.50 11.53 1.49
N ILE A 11 -4.48 11.48 0.58
CA ILE A 11 -5.90 11.40 0.95
C ILE A 11 -6.13 10.18 1.86
N LEU A 12 -5.48 9.07 1.54
CA LEU A 12 -5.67 7.82 2.27
C LEU A 12 -5.20 7.90 3.75
N PRO A 13 -3.96 8.33 4.06
CA PRO A 13 -3.55 8.64 5.43
C PRO A 13 -4.48 9.61 6.16
N LEU A 14 -4.98 10.65 5.48
CA LEU A 14 -5.89 11.63 6.08
C LEU A 14 -7.25 11.00 6.43
N LEU A 15 -7.79 10.16 5.56
CA LEU A 15 -9.01 9.37 5.85
C LEU A 15 -8.80 8.43 7.03
N ALA A 16 -7.61 7.83 7.17
CA ALA A 16 -7.29 6.99 8.32
C ALA A 16 -7.27 7.79 9.62
N LEU A 17 -6.57 8.94 9.64
CA LEU A 17 -6.55 9.82 10.81
C LEU A 17 -7.96 10.27 11.20
N PHE A 18 -8.81 10.60 10.21
CA PHE A 18 -10.21 10.94 10.44
C PHE A 18 -11.00 9.77 11.05
N SER A 19 -10.82 8.57 10.51
CA SER A 19 -11.49 7.35 11.01
C SER A 19 -11.08 7.02 12.45
N PHE A 20 -9.80 7.24 12.79
CA PHE A 20 -9.27 6.98 14.13
C PHE A 20 -9.66 8.05 15.15
N SER A 21 -10.12 9.23 14.70
CA SER A 21 -10.55 10.33 15.56
C SER A 21 -12.07 10.46 15.68
N THR A 22 -12.83 9.59 15.02
CA THR A 22 -14.30 9.63 14.98
C THR A 22 -14.91 8.30 15.44
N THR A 23 -16.23 8.29 15.56
CA THR A 23 -17.05 7.16 16.02
C THR A 23 -18.32 7.03 15.19
N GLY A 24 -19.03 5.93 15.32
CA GLY A 24 -20.24 5.60 14.56
C GLY A 24 -19.96 5.57 13.06
N ILE A 25 -20.93 6.02 12.27
CA ILE A 25 -20.84 6.00 10.80
C ILE A 25 -19.65 6.79 10.25
N TYR A 26 -19.20 7.83 10.96
CA TYR A 26 -18.06 8.65 10.53
C TYR A 26 -16.74 7.88 10.59
N ALA A 27 -16.59 6.95 11.54
CA ALA A 27 -15.40 6.09 11.62
C ALA A 27 -15.28 5.16 10.40
N TYR A 28 -16.40 4.86 9.72
CA TYR A 28 -16.45 4.06 8.49
C TYR A 28 -16.24 4.89 7.22
N PHE A 29 -16.21 6.22 7.30
CA PHE A 29 -16.16 7.07 6.12
C PHE A 29 -14.98 6.77 5.21
N GLY A 30 -13.79 6.51 5.75
CA GLY A 30 -12.61 6.16 4.95
C GLY A 30 -12.82 4.89 4.12
N ILE A 31 -13.39 3.85 4.73
CA ILE A 31 -13.68 2.57 4.04
C ILE A 31 -14.80 2.75 3.00
N ILE A 32 -15.89 3.44 3.36
CA ILE A 32 -16.98 3.73 2.43
C ILE A 32 -16.45 4.54 1.23
N PHE A 33 -15.60 5.53 1.49
CA PHE A 33 -15.01 6.34 0.43
C PHE A 33 -14.19 5.49 -0.54
N LEU A 34 -13.31 4.62 -0.04
CA LEU A 34 -12.38 3.85 -0.87
C LEU A 34 -13.04 2.69 -1.60
N TYR A 35 -13.97 1.99 -0.96
CA TYR A 35 -14.54 0.75 -1.52
C TYR A 35 -15.95 0.93 -2.10
N VAL A 36 -16.57 2.10 -1.95
CA VAL A 36 -17.87 2.41 -2.54
C VAL A 36 -17.78 3.65 -3.43
N ILE A 37 -17.36 4.80 -2.88
CA ILE A 37 -17.40 6.06 -3.61
C ILE A 37 -16.39 6.06 -4.76
N VAL A 38 -15.15 5.62 -4.54
CA VAL A 38 -14.12 5.56 -5.59
C VAL A 38 -14.54 4.62 -6.73
N PRO A 39 -14.91 3.33 -6.49
CA PRO A 39 -15.35 2.45 -7.57
C PRO A 39 -16.55 2.98 -8.36
N ILE A 40 -17.55 3.57 -7.69
CA ILE A 40 -18.69 4.20 -8.38
C ILE A 40 -18.21 5.37 -9.24
N SER A 41 -17.32 6.19 -8.72
CA SER A 41 -16.76 7.34 -9.45
C SER A 41 -15.99 6.88 -10.69
N GLU A 42 -15.21 5.81 -10.58
CA GLU A 42 -14.45 5.24 -11.72
C GLU A 42 -15.35 4.73 -12.85
N GLN A 43 -16.59 4.29 -12.56
CA GLN A 43 -17.56 3.92 -13.60
C GLN A 43 -18.15 5.12 -14.33
N ILE A 44 -18.16 6.30 -13.70
CA ILE A 44 -18.77 7.52 -14.23
C ILE A 44 -17.76 8.32 -15.06
N PHE A 45 -16.50 8.40 -14.61
CA PHE A 45 -15.48 9.23 -15.25
C PHE A 45 -14.71 8.46 -16.34
N PRO A 46 -14.42 9.10 -17.49
CA PRO A 46 -13.65 8.45 -18.55
C PRO A 46 -12.20 8.20 -18.12
N PRO A 47 -11.61 7.03 -18.46
CA PRO A 47 -10.24 6.73 -18.11
C PRO A 47 -9.27 7.58 -18.94
N ASN A 48 -8.18 8.01 -18.31
CA ASN A 48 -7.07 8.61 -19.03
C ASN A 48 -6.22 7.51 -19.67
N ARG A 49 -6.14 7.49 -21.00
CA ARG A 49 -5.38 6.48 -21.77
C ARG A 49 -3.96 6.90 -22.12
N TYR A 50 -3.52 8.07 -21.65
CA TYR A 50 -2.17 8.55 -21.90
C TYR A 50 -1.14 7.72 -21.14
N ASN A 51 -0.12 7.26 -21.84
CA ASN A 51 1.04 6.59 -21.28
C ASN A 51 2.30 7.38 -21.62
N PHE A 52 3.26 7.41 -20.69
CA PHE A 52 4.54 8.08 -20.93
C PHE A 52 5.30 7.42 -22.09
N VAL A 53 5.88 8.25 -22.95
CA VAL A 53 6.90 7.81 -23.91
C VAL A 53 8.21 7.51 -23.18
N GLU A 54 9.13 6.78 -23.80
CA GLU A 54 10.32 6.28 -23.11
C GLU A 54 11.18 7.40 -22.49
N THR A 55 11.34 8.51 -23.21
CA THR A 55 12.06 9.69 -22.70
C THR A 55 11.39 10.31 -21.48
N GLU A 56 10.06 10.33 -21.41
CA GLU A 56 9.33 10.82 -20.25
C GLU A 56 9.48 9.89 -19.05
N LYS A 57 9.54 8.57 -19.28
CA LYS A 57 9.78 7.59 -18.20
C LYS A 57 11.17 7.76 -17.61
N GLU A 58 12.20 7.92 -18.45
CA GLU A 58 13.57 8.16 -18.00
C GLU A 58 13.65 9.44 -17.16
N LEU A 59 13.06 10.53 -17.66
CA LEU A 59 13.00 11.80 -16.92
C LEU A 59 12.23 11.70 -15.60
N ALA A 60 11.15 10.90 -15.57
CA ALA A 60 10.38 10.69 -14.35
C ALA A 60 11.11 9.80 -13.33
N ARG A 61 11.93 8.85 -13.79
CA ARG A 61 12.65 7.91 -12.91
C ARG A 61 13.61 8.62 -11.96
N ASP A 62 14.28 9.66 -12.45
CA ASP A 62 15.33 10.38 -11.73
C ASP A 62 14.82 11.71 -11.13
N ASP A 63 13.50 11.93 -11.12
CA ASP A 63 12.87 13.15 -10.60
C ASP A 63 12.64 13.09 -9.09
N PHE A 64 13.32 13.99 -8.38
CA PHE A 64 13.23 14.15 -6.92
C PHE A 64 11.81 14.40 -6.42
N PHE A 65 10.91 14.95 -7.24
CA PHE A 65 9.52 15.16 -6.85
C PHE A 65 8.84 13.85 -6.41
N TYR A 66 9.05 12.75 -7.15
CA TYR A 66 8.43 11.48 -6.80
C TYR A 66 9.05 10.89 -5.52
N ASP A 67 10.37 11.01 -5.37
CA ASP A 67 11.06 10.61 -4.14
C ASP A 67 10.55 11.38 -2.93
N LEU A 68 10.32 12.69 -3.05
CA LEU A 68 9.77 13.51 -1.99
C LEU A 68 8.39 13.01 -1.53
N VAL A 69 7.55 12.59 -2.49
CA VAL A 69 6.24 12.01 -2.18
C VAL A 69 6.39 10.71 -1.37
N LEU A 70 7.32 9.84 -1.75
CA LEU A 70 7.57 8.60 -1.00
C LEU A 70 8.18 8.88 0.38
N TYR A 71 9.14 9.80 0.47
CA TYR A 71 9.84 10.12 1.71
C TYR A 71 8.95 10.75 2.77
N ILE A 72 8.02 11.64 2.39
CA ILE A 72 7.05 12.21 3.34
C ILE A 72 6.03 11.15 3.78
N MET A 73 5.69 10.20 2.90
CA MET A 73 4.75 9.13 3.23
C MET A 73 5.24 8.22 4.35
N VAL A 74 6.56 7.97 4.46
CA VAL A 74 7.12 7.08 5.50
C VAL A 74 6.85 7.57 6.93
N PRO A 75 7.29 8.77 7.36
CA PRO A 75 7.00 9.25 8.71
C PRO A 75 5.49 9.47 8.94
N LEU A 76 4.73 9.85 7.90
CA LEU A 76 3.28 9.96 8.00
C LEU A 76 2.62 8.60 8.28
N HIS A 77 3.06 7.53 7.61
CA HIS A 77 2.57 6.16 7.86
C HIS A 77 2.84 5.72 9.30
N LEU A 78 4.06 5.96 9.80
CA LEU A 78 4.39 5.67 11.21
C LEU A 78 3.54 6.48 12.18
N PHE A 79 3.26 7.75 11.87
CA PHE A 79 2.34 8.57 12.67
C PHE A 79 0.90 8.05 12.63
N VAL A 80 0.39 7.65 11.47
CA VAL A 80 -0.94 7.04 11.32
C VAL A 80 -1.03 5.76 12.14
N MET A 81 -0.01 4.91 12.09
CA MET A 81 0.07 3.68 12.89
C MET A 81 0.09 3.98 14.40
N TYR A 82 0.88 4.96 14.84
CA TYR A 82 0.85 5.43 16.22
C TYR A 82 -0.55 5.91 16.64
N ARG A 83 -1.20 6.72 15.80
CA ARG A 83 -2.56 7.21 16.07
C ARG A 83 -3.59 6.09 16.13
N PHE A 84 -3.46 5.07 15.28
CA PHE A 84 -4.28 3.85 15.36
C PHE A 84 -4.11 3.17 16.72
N LEU A 85 -2.87 2.87 17.14
CA LEU A 85 -2.57 2.17 18.40
C LEU A 85 -3.07 2.95 19.62
N VAL A 86 -2.90 4.27 19.64
CA VAL A 86 -3.48 5.11 20.70
C VAL A 86 -5.00 5.06 20.65
N SER A 87 -5.60 5.19 19.47
CA SER A 87 -7.06 5.21 19.33
C SER A 87 -7.73 3.90 19.72
N ILE A 88 -7.11 2.75 19.44
CA ILE A 88 -7.67 1.42 19.72
C ILE A 88 -7.48 1.01 21.18
N SER A 89 -6.59 1.70 21.91
CA SER A 89 -6.32 1.45 23.34
C SER A 89 -7.39 2.01 24.27
N ASP A 90 -8.34 2.80 23.76
CA ASP A 90 -9.45 3.33 24.54
C ASP A 90 -10.44 2.21 24.95
N PRO A 91 -10.56 1.88 26.25
CA PRO A 91 -11.42 0.79 26.71
C PRO A 91 -12.92 1.09 26.56
N THR A 92 -13.28 2.35 26.30
CA THR A 92 -14.67 2.78 26.12
C THR A 92 -15.13 2.70 24.66
N LEU A 93 -14.22 2.36 23.75
CA LEU A 93 -14.50 2.33 22.33
C LEU A 93 -15.51 1.23 21.99
N ALA A 94 -16.58 1.61 21.29
CA ALA A 94 -17.59 0.64 20.87
C ALA A 94 -16.99 -0.39 19.90
N VAL A 95 -17.48 -1.62 19.95
CA VAL A 95 -17.02 -2.71 19.06
C VAL A 95 -17.17 -2.31 17.58
N ALA A 96 -18.24 -1.59 17.23
CA ALA A 96 -18.44 -1.08 15.88
C ALA A 96 -17.32 -0.12 15.44
N ASP A 97 -16.80 0.71 16.33
CA ASP A 97 -15.70 1.64 16.02
C ASP A 97 -14.36 0.90 15.95
N ILE A 98 -14.14 -0.10 16.81
CA ILE A 98 -12.98 -1.00 16.75
C ILE A 98 -12.89 -1.63 15.36
N ILE A 99 -14.01 -2.19 14.86
CA ILE A 99 -14.10 -2.82 13.54
C ILE A 99 -13.74 -1.80 12.44
N ALA A 100 -14.33 -0.60 12.47
CA ALA A 100 -14.06 0.45 11.49
C ALA A 100 -12.56 0.81 11.42
N ARG A 101 -11.95 1.02 12.59
CA ARG A 101 -10.54 1.38 12.71
C ARG A 101 -9.62 0.24 12.28
N ILE A 102 -9.94 -1.02 12.59
CA ILE A 102 -9.19 -2.18 12.12
C ILE A 102 -9.22 -2.28 10.60
N PHE A 103 -10.40 -2.17 9.97
CA PHE A 103 -10.50 -2.21 8.50
C PHE A 103 -9.71 -1.08 7.85
N MET A 104 -9.81 0.13 8.40
CA MET A 104 -9.08 1.29 7.88
C MET A 104 -7.56 1.13 8.05
N MET A 105 -7.10 0.63 9.19
CA MET A 105 -5.67 0.35 9.41
C MET A 105 -5.16 -0.77 8.49
N GLY A 106 -5.94 -1.85 8.31
CA GLY A 106 -5.60 -2.91 7.36
C GLY A 106 -5.43 -2.37 5.93
N THR A 107 -6.29 -1.45 5.52
CA THR A 107 -6.17 -0.75 4.22
C THR A 107 -4.90 0.10 4.15
N ILE A 108 -4.54 0.82 5.21
CA ILE A 108 -3.28 1.59 5.29
C ILE A 108 -2.05 0.67 5.20
N LEU A 109 -2.06 -0.46 5.91
CA LEU A 109 -0.95 -1.42 5.86
C LEU A 109 -0.76 -1.99 4.46
N GLY A 110 -1.84 -2.36 3.77
CA GLY A 110 -1.77 -2.86 2.40
C GLY A 110 -1.36 -1.79 1.39
N VAL A 111 -2.08 -0.67 1.35
CA VAL A 111 -1.89 0.33 0.28
C VAL A 111 -0.66 1.20 0.51
N VAL A 112 -0.36 1.59 1.74
CA VAL A 112 0.82 2.41 2.05
C VAL A 112 1.99 1.53 2.44
N GLY A 113 1.82 0.66 3.44
CA GLY A 113 2.91 -0.20 3.94
C GLY A 113 3.53 -1.08 2.86
N ILE A 114 2.70 -1.77 2.06
CA ILE A 114 3.19 -2.66 1.00
C ILE A 114 3.54 -1.88 -0.26
N ASN A 115 2.63 -1.09 -0.87
CA ASN A 115 2.92 -0.50 -2.19
C ASN A 115 4.02 0.55 -2.17
N VAL A 116 4.07 1.42 -1.14
CA VAL A 116 5.16 2.41 -1.03
C VAL A 116 6.46 1.72 -0.63
N GLY A 117 6.39 0.70 0.23
CA GLY A 117 7.52 -0.16 0.55
C GLY A 117 8.08 -0.86 -0.69
N HIS A 118 7.22 -1.37 -1.56
CA HIS A 118 7.55 -1.99 -2.85
C HIS A 118 8.26 -1.00 -3.77
N GLU A 119 7.71 0.18 -4.04
CA GLU A 119 8.33 1.16 -4.94
C GLU A 119 9.72 1.60 -4.44
N LEU A 120 9.87 1.83 -3.13
CA LEU A 120 11.18 2.12 -2.52
C LEU A 120 12.12 0.91 -2.60
N GLY A 121 11.58 -0.30 -2.43
CA GLY A 121 12.26 -1.59 -2.49
C GLY A 121 12.82 -1.93 -3.88
N HIS A 122 12.28 -1.32 -4.95
CA HIS A 122 12.87 -1.41 -6.29
C HIS A 122 14.13 -0.58 -6.49
N LYS A 123 14.40 0.42 -5.62
CA LYS A 123 15.57 1.30 -5.75
C LYS A 123 16.80 0.66 -5.12
N THR A 124 17.21 -0.50 -5.62
CA THR A 124 18.27 -1.36 -5.03
C THR A 124 19.64 -0.69 -4.94
N ASN A 125 19.93 0.29 -5.81
CA ASN A 125 21.17 1.06 -5.78
C ASN A 125 21.21 2.16 -4.71
N ASN A 126 20.13 2.36 -3.92
CA ASN A 126 20.07 3.40 -2.90
C ASN A 126 19.77 2.80 -1.50
N PRO A 127 20.78 2.72 -0.61
CA PRO A 127 20.62 2.12 0.72
C PRO A 127 19.56 2.79 1.60
N LEU A 128 19.40 4.12 1.52
CA LEU A 128 18.38 4.83 2.30
C LEU A 128 16.97 4.43 1.85
N LYS A 129 16.73 4.37 0.53
CA LYS A 129 15.42 3.93 0.00
C LYS A 129 15.12 2.48 0.38
N GLN A 130 16.12 1.59 0.33
CA GLN A 130 15.98 0.21 0.79
C GLN A 130 15.65 0.11 2.28
N PHE A 131 16.30 0.92 3.12
CA PHE A 131 15.99 0.98 4.55
C PHE A 131 14.55 1.44 4.80
N LEU A 132 14.11 2.53 4.14
CA LEU A 132 12.74 3.03 4.27
C LEU A 132 11.70 2.03 3.75
N ALA A 133 12.02 1.29 2.69
CA ALA A 133 11.20 0.19 2.20
C ALA A 133 10.98 -0.88 3.28
N GLN A 134 12.07 -1.33 3.93
CA GLN A 134 12.00 -2.33 4.99
C GLN A 134 11.23 -1.83 6.22
N VAL A 135 11.36 -0.55 6.58
CA VAL A 135 10.53 0.06 7.64
C VAL A 135 9.04 -0.06 7.33
N LEU A 136 8.62 0.30 6.11
CA LEU A 136 7.23 0.22 5.71
C LEU A 136 6.73 -1.22 5.60
N LEU A 137 7.50 -2.11 4.96
CA LEU A 137 7.13 -3.51 4.80
C LEU A 137 7.04 -4.24 6.14
N THR A 138 7.87 -3.87 7.13
CA THR A 138 7.81 -4.42 8.50
C THR A 138 6.45 -4.13 9.12
N SER A 139 5.90 -2.94 8.91
CA SER A 139 4.59 -2.57 9.47
C SER A 139 3.46 -3.50 9.02
N SER A 140 3.60 -4.12 7.84
CA SER A 140 2.67 -5.08 7.26
C SER A 140 3.14 -6.54 7.34
N ILE A 141 4.26 -6.82 8.02
CA ILE A 141 4.86 -8.17 8.11
C ILE A 141 5.25 -8.71 6.71
N GLN A 142 5.88 -7.87 5.90
CA GLN A 142 6.23 -8.15 4.49
C GLN A 142 7.73 -8.01 4.19
N ASN A 143 8.62 -8.18 5.16
CA ASN A 143 10.07 -7.94 4.94
C ASN A 143 10.72 -8.87 3.91
N HIS A 144 10.16 -10.08 3.71
CA HIS A 144 10.61 -11.00 2.68
C HIS A 144 10.29 -10.49 1.25
N PHE A 145 9.39 -9.52 1.13
CA PHE A 145 8.89 -9.04 -0.16
C PHE A 145 10.01 -8.51 -1.04
N VAL A 146 10.91 -7.63 -0.56
CA VAL A 146 11.95 -7.04 -1.42
C VAL A 146 12.86 -8.07 -2.09
N PRO A 147 13.52 -8.99 -1.36
CA PRO A 147 14.39 -9.97 -2.00
C PRO A 147 13.60 -10.91 -2.93
N TYR A 148 12.45 -11.40 -2.48
CA TYR A 148 11.64 -12.33 -3.27
C TYR A 148 11.04 -11.67 -4.51
N HIS A 149 10.46 -10.48 -4.36
CA HIS A 149 9.82 -9.77 -5.46
C HIS A 149 10.84 -9.41 -6.54
N ASN A 150 11.97 -8.83 -6.16
CA ASN A 150 13.01 -8.40 -7.11
C ASN A 150 13.77 -9.57 -7.74
N GLY A 151 14.16 -10.59 -6.96
CA GLY A 151 15.01 -11.68 -7.42
C GLY A 151 14.27 -12.94 -7.87
N GLY A 152 13.06 -13.16 -7.35
CA GLY A 152 12.22 -14.33 -7.62
C GLY A 152 11.05 -14.00 -8.55
N HIS A 153 10.09 -13.18 -8.09
CA HIS A 153 8.87 -12.90 -8.86
C HIS A 153 9.18 -12.27 -10.22
N HIS A 154 9.93 -11.17 -10.29
CA HIS A 154 10.26 -10.54 -11.59
C HIS A 154 11.00 -11.47 -12.56
N LYS A 155 11.71 -12.46 -12.04
CA LYS A 155 12.43 -13.46 -12.84
C LYS A 155 11.50 -14.56 -13.36
N ASP A 156 10.59 -15.04 -12.53
CA ASP A 156 9.75 -16.23 -12.80
C ASP A 156 8.28 -15.85 -13.06
N ILE A 157 7.96 -14.57 -13.25
CA ILE A 157 6.58 -14.06 -13.34
C ILE A 157 5.74 -14.84 -14.37
N GLY A 158 4.61 -15.37 -13.92
CA GLY A 158 3.69 -16.16 -14.75
C GLY A 158 4.15 -17.59 -15.07
N THR A 159 5.26 -18.08 -14.48
CA THR A 159 5.68 -19.49 -14.58
C THR A 159 5.25 -20.30 -13.35
N PRO A 160 5.23 -21.65 -13.41
CA PRO A 160 4.89 -22.50 -12.26
C PRO A 160 5.80 -22.32 -11.04
N GLU A 161 7.01 -21.79 -11.26
CA GLU A 161 7.96 -21.51 -10.19
C GLU A 161 7.57 -20.26 -9.39
N ASP A 162 6.81 -19.31 -9.93
CA ASP A 162 6.36 -18.11 -9.22
C ASP A 162 5.21 -18.41 -8.25
N LEU A 163 5.46 -18.15 -6.96
CA LEU A 163 4.50 -18.40 -5.88
C LEU A 163 3.52 -17.24 -5.71
N THR A 164 3.80 -16.09 -6.33
CA THR A 164 2.97 -14.88 -6.34
C THR A 164 2.17 -14.69 -7.62
N SER A 165 2.29 -15.62 -8.59
CA SER A 165 1.36 -15.71 -9.73
C SER A 165 0.31 -16.77 -9.43
N ALA A 166 -0.97 -16.37 -9.42
CA ALA A 166 -2.07 -17.30 -9.23
C ALA A 166 -2.26 -18.17 -10.49
N GLU A 167 -2.50 -19.47 -10.28
CA GLU A 167 -2.89 -20.36 -11.36
C GLU A 167 -4.34 -20.10 -11.76
N LYS A 168 -4.70 -20.53 -12.98
CA LYS A 168 -6.09 -20.46 -13.41
C LYS A 168 -6.94 -21.30 -12.46
N ASP A 169 -8.05 -20.73 -12.00
CA ASP A 169 -9.02 -21.36 -11.10
C ASP A 169 -8.51 -21.59 -9.66
N ASP A 170 -7.39 -20.98 -9.27
CA ASP A 170 -6.90 -21.00 -7.88
C ASP A 170 -7.95 -20.43 -6.91
N ASN A 171 -8.14 -21.12 -5.78
CA ASN A 171 -8.89 -20.54 -4.68
C ASN A 171 -8.09 -19.40 -4.06
N PHE A 172 -8.68 -18.20 -4.01
CA PHE A 172 -8.01 -17.00 -3.50
C PHE A 172 -7.37 -17.19 -2.12
N TYR A 173 -8.07 -17.81 -1.16
CA TYR A 173 -7.56 -17.92 0.21
C TYR A 173 -6.37 -18.88 0.31
N PHE A 174 -6.42 -19.99 -0.43
CA PHE A 174 -5.29 -20.90 -0.51
C PHE A 174 -4.09 -20.23 -1.21
N PHE A 175 -4.33 -19.56 -2.33
CA PHE A 175 -3.32 -18.80 -3.05
C PHE A 175 -2.68 -17.72 -2.17
N ALA A 176 -3.48 -16.94 -1.42
CA ALA A 176 -2.97 -15.88 -0.55
C ALA A 176 -2.00 -16.44 0.51
N VAL A 177 -2.31 -17.61 1.11
CA VAL A 177 -1.43 -18.28 2.06
C VAL A 177 -0.17 -18.84 1.36
N LYS A 178 -0.33 -19.51 0.22
CA LYS A 178 0.80 -20.02 -0.61
C LYS A 178 1.76 -18.89 -0.97
N SER A 179 1.22 -17.78 -1.48
CA SER A 179 1.96 -16.60 -1.89
C SER A 179 2.71 -15.97 -0.71
N GLN A 180 2.01 -15.70 0.39
CA GLN A 180 2.60 -15.05 1.56
C GLN A 180 3.70 -15.88 2.21
N ILE A 181 3.46 -17.17 2.41
CA ILE A 181 4.40 -18.06 3.13
C ILE A 181 5.51 -18.52 2.18
N GLY A 182 5.16 -18.89 0.95
CA GLY A 182 6.09 -19.41 -0.04
C GLY A 182 7.22 -18.45 -0.39
N GLY A 183 6.93 -17.15 -0.47
CA GLY A 183 7.94 -16.12 -0.74
C GLY A 183 9.09 -16.08 0.27
N TYR A 184 8.90 -16.56 1.51
CA TYR A 184 9.98 -16.66 2.50
C TYR A 184 11.00 -17.75 2.19
N PHE A 185 10.59 -18.80 1.47
CA PHE A 185 11.41 -20.00 1.27
C PHE A 185 12.01 -20.08 -0.13
N LYS A 186 11.65 -19.15 -1.02
CA LYS A 186 12.17 -19.08 -2.38
C LYS A 186 13.29 -18.02 -2.45
N THR A 187 14.51 -18.49 -2.65
CA THR A 187 15.74 -17.69 -2.77
C THR A 187 16.17 -17.53 -4.22
#